data_AF-A0A951CGF7-F1
#
_entry.id   AF-A0A951CGF7-F1
#
_cell.length_a   1.000
_cell.length_b   1.000
_cell.length_c   1.000
_cell.angle_alpha   90.00
_cell.angle_beta   90.00
_cell.angle_gamma   90.00
#
_symmetry.space_group_name_H-M   'P 1'
#
loop_
_entity.id
_entity.type
_entity.pdbx_description
1 polymer ?
#
loop_
_entity_poly.entity_id
_entity_poly.type
_entity_poly.pdbx_seq_one_letter_code
_entity_poly.pdbx_strand_id
1 'polypeptide(L)' 'YKIPAYKLDGEIVLYFAGWKRHYSLYPAGEHLVEAFQHQLARYELSKGTIRFPLSEPVPAKLIEQIAKFRARELSRRRI' A
#
# COMPACT_ATOMS: atom_id res chain seq x y z
N TYR A 1 -15.86 -5.61 0.06
CA TYR A 1 -14.88 -6.34 0.89
C TYR A 1 -15.02 -5.88 2.33
N LYS A 2 -15.02 -6.78 3.32
CA LYS A 2 -15.09 -6.45 4.76
C LYS A 2 -13.69 -6.10 5.32
N ILE A 3 -12.95 -5.23 4.62
CA ILE A 3 -11.61 -4.81 5.02
C ILE A 3 -11.57 -3.28 5.14
N PRO A 4 -10.87 -2.73 6.15
CA PRO A 4 -10.73 -1.29 6.32
C PRO A 4 -10.09 -0.62 5.10
N ALA A 5 -10.51 0.62 4.84
CA ALA A 5 -9.99 1.44 3.77
C ALA A 5 -9.77 2.89 4.26
N TYR A 6 -8.68 3.49 3.83
CA TYR A 6 -8.50 4.94 3.89
C TYR A 6 -8.97 5.56 2.58
N LYS A 7 -9.80 6.60 2.71
CA LYS A 7 -10.37 7.33 1.59
C LYS A 7 -9.95 8.80 1.61
N LEU A 8 -9.83 9.38 0.43
CA LEU A 8 -9.63 10.81 0.20
C LEU A 8 -10.66 11.26 -0.84
N ASP A 9 -11.51 12.22 -0.48
CA ASP A 9 -12.58 12.75 -1.34
C ASP A 9 -13.50 11.68 -1.95
N GLY A 10 -13.85 10.67 -1.15
CA GLY A 10 -14.69 9.54 -1.56
C GLY A 10 -13.94 8.41 -2.27
N GLU A 11 -12.72 8.67 -2.76
CA GLU A 11 -11.88 7.70 -3.47
C GLU A 11 -11.00 6.91 -2.51
N ILE A 12 -10.74 5.64 -2.85
CA ILE A 12 -9.92 4.77 -2.02
C ILE A 12 -8.43 4.99 -2.28
N VAL A 13 -7.72 5.42 -1.24
CA VAL A 13 -6.26 5.58 -1.26
C VAL A 13 -5.59 4.24 -1.03
N LEU A 14 -5.97 3.56 0.06
CA LEU A 14 -5.40 2.29 0.48
C LEU A 14 -6.44 1.42 1.20
N TYR A 15 -6.33 0.11 1.03
CA TYR A 15 -6.88 -0.89 1.94
C TYR A 15 -5.76 -1.53 2.74
N PHE A 16 -6.11 -2.07 3.91
CA PHE A 16 -5.23 -2.97 4.64
C PHE A 16 -6.01 -4.13 5.24
N ALA A 17 -5.33 -5.26 5.40
CA ALA A 17 -5.91 -6.46 6.02
C ALA A 17 -4.84 -7.24 6.79
N GLY A 18 -5.22 -7.77 7.95
CA GLY A 18 -4.40 -8.70 8.72
C GLY A 18 -4.65 -10.14 8.32
N TRP A 19 -3.58 -10.93 8.27
CA TRP A 19 -3.59 -12.37 7.96
C TRP A 19 -2.81 -13.13 9.04
N LYS A 20 -2.82 -14.47 8.97
CA LYS A 20 -2.18 -15.33 9.99
C LYS A 20 -0.69 -15.03 10.24
N ARG A 21 0.06 -14.60 9.22
CA ARG A 21 1.53 -14.42 9.30
C ARG A 21 2.03 -13.06 8.80
N HIS A 22 1.16 -12.27 8.18
CA HIS A 22 1.51 -11.00 7.57
C HIS A 22 0.31 -10.05 7.63
N TYR A 23 0.54 -8.78 7.35
CA TYR A 23 -0.52 -7.84 6.98
C TYR A 23 -0.24 -7.33 5.58
N SER A 24 -1.30 -6.95 4.89
CA SER A 24 -1.22 -6.59 3.47
C SER A 24 -1.72 -5.19 3.22
N LEU A 25 -1.10 -4.53 2.25
CA LEU A 25 -1.49 -3.22 1.76
C LEU A 25 -1.89 -3.29 0.28
N TYR A 26 -2.98 -2.61 -0.07
CA TYR A 26 -3.56 -2.60 -1.41
C TYR A 26 -4.04 -1.19 -1.80
N PRO A 27 -4.15 -0.87 -3.10
CA PRO A 27 -3.60 -1.59 -4.23
C PRO A 27 -2.12 -1.24 -4.42
N ALA A 28 -1.28 -2.26 -4.62
CA ALA A 28 0.12 -2.09 -5.02
C ALA A 28 0.27 -2.38 -6.52
N GLY A 29 -0.18 -1.43 -7.35
CA GLY A 29 -0.03 -1.50 -8.81
C GLY A 29 1.43 -1.28 -9.26
N GLU A 30 1.71 -1.57 -10.53
CA GLU A 30 3.07 -1.55 -11.10
C GLU A 30 3.79 -0.21 -10.87
N HIS A 31 3.15 0.92 -11.14
CA HIS A 31 3.75 2.24 -10.95
C HIS A 31 4.15 2.54 -9.49
N LEU A 32 3.40 2.02 -8.51
CA LEU A 32 3.80 2.10 -7.11
C LEU A 32 5.00 1.19 -6.84
N VAL A 33 4.96 -0.05 -7.32
CA VAL A 33 6.05 -1.01 -7.11
C VAL A 33 7.36 -0.48 -7.71
N GLU A 34 7.31 0.11 -8.91
CA GLU A 34 8.45 0.74 -9.58
C GLU A 34 9.00 1.91 -8.78
N ALA A 35 8.13 2.83 -8.33
CA ALA A 35 8.52 4.01 -7.55
C ALA A 35 9.18 3.66 -6.20
N PHE A 36 8.85 2.50 -5.63
CA PHE A 36 9.33 2.07 -4.31
C PHE A 36 10.20 0.80 -4.35
N GLN A 37 10.69 0.40 -5.53
CA GLN A 37 11.36 -0.89 -5.77
C GLN A 37 12.45 -1.23 -4.73
N HIS A 38 13.34 -0.27 -4.43
CA HIS A 38 14.43 -0.48 -3.47
C HIS A 38 13.94 -0.65 -2.03
N GLN A 39 12.89 0.08 -1.65
CA GLN A 39 12.31 -0.02 -0.30
C GLN A 39 11.46 -1.28 -0.14
N LEU A 40 10.88 -1.75 -1.23
CA LEU A 40 10.04 -2.96 -1.29
C LEU A 40 10.83 -4.26 -1.49
N ALA A 41 12.12 -4.19 -1.85
CA ALA A 41 12.94 -5.36 -2.16
C ALA A 41 13.02 -6.41 -1.02
N ARG A 42 12.76 -6.01 0.23
CA ARG A 42 12.75 -6.89 1.41
C ARG A 42 11.38 -7.48 1.75
N TYR A 43 10.32 -7.06 1.06
CA TYR A 43 8.95 -7.47 1.33
C TYR A 43 8.42 -8.36 0.20
N GLU A 44 7.49 -9.24 0.54
CA GLU A 44 6.87 -10.10 -0.45
C GLU A 44 5.84 -9.29 -1.26
N LEU A 45 5.98 -9.33 -2.58
CA LEU A 45 5.04 -8.73 -3.51
C LEU A 45 4.21 -9.83 -4.17
N SER A 46 2.90 -9.65 -4.22
CA SER A 46 2.01 -10.44 -5.08
C SER A 46 1.19 -9.49 -5.96
N LYS A 47 0.48 -10.01 -6.97
CA LYS A 47 -0.28 -9.18 -7.91
C LYS A 47 -1.17 -8.16 -7.18
N GLY A 48 -0.80 -6.87 -7.24
CA GLY A 48 -1.55 -5.79 -6.61
C GLY A 48 -1.41 -5.67 -5.08
N THR A 49 -0.47 -6.35 -4.44
CA THR A 49 -0.35 -6.43 -2.97
C THR A 49 1.09 -6.36 -2.48
N ILE A 50 1.32 -5.63 -1.39
CA ILE A 50 2.54 -5.74 -0.58
C ILE A 50 2.21 -6.49 0.70
N ARG A 51 2.98 -7.51 1.05
CA ARG A 51 2.85 -8.27 2.30
C ARG A 51 4.00 -7.93 3.24
N PHE A 52 3.65 -7.48 4.42
CA PHE A 52 4.59 -7.17 5.50
C PHE A 52 4.52 -8.26 6.57
N PRO A 53 5.65 -8.85 6.98
CA PRO A 53 5.65 -9.90 8.00
C PRO A 53 5.20 -9.35 9.36
N LEU A 54 4.43 -10.14 10.11
CA LEU A 54 4.04 -9.77 11.49
C LEU A 54 5.20 -9.88 12.49
N SER A 55 6.31 -10.52 12.11
CA SER A 55 7.51 -10.69 12.92
C SER A 55 8.44 -9.48 12.93
N GLU A 56 8.16 -8.44 12.13
CA GLU A 56 8.98 -7.25 12.01
C GLU A 56 8.21 -5.99 12.45
N PRO A 57 8.92 -4.93 12.90
CA PRO A 57 8.31 -3.64 13.17
C PRO A 57 7.57 -3.10 11.95
N VAL A 58 6.45 -2.41 12.20
CA VAL A 58 5.69 -1.74 11.14
C VAL A 58 6.56 -0.65 10.49
N PRO A 59 6.82 -0.70 9.16
CA PRO A 59 7.64 0.30 8.48
C PRO A 59 6.80 1.55 8.20
N ALA A 60 6.39 2.25 9.27
CA ALA A 60 5.44 3.36 9.22
C ALA A 60 5.83 4.44 8.21
N LYS A 61 7.12 4.79 8.12
CA LYS A 61 7.63 5.77 7.16
C LYS A 61 7.42 5.35 5.70
N LEU A 62 7.61 4.07 5.38
CA LEU A 62 7.35 3.54 4.03
C LEU A 62 5.86 3.56 3.72
N ILE A 63 5.01 3.13 4.66
CA ILE A 63 3.55 3.14 4.50
C ILE A 63 3.04 4.56 4.29
N GLU A 64 3.57 5.53 5.03
CA GLU A 64 3.25 6.96 4.86
C GLU A 64 3.62 7.47 3.46
N GLN A 65 4.83 7.14 2.97
CA GLN A 65 5.27 7.53 1.64
C GLN A 65 4.39 6.92 0.54
N ILE A 66 4.01 5.65 0.70
CA ILE A 66 3.07 4.96 -0.19
C ILE A 66 1.70 5.64 -0.17
N ALA A 67 1.15 5.95 1.00
CA ALA A 67 -0.15 6.61 1.14
C ALA A 67 -0.17 7.97 0.44
N LYS A 68 0.87 8.78 0.63
CA LYS A 68 1.03 10.08 -0.03
C LYS A 68 1.17 9.94 -1.54
N PHE A 69 1.93 8.95 -2.01
CA PHE A 69 2.06 8.67 -3.44
C PHE A 69 0.70 8.33 -4.07
N ARG A 70 -0.04 7.39 -3.46
CA ARG A 70 -1.39 7.00 -3.91
C ARG A 70 -2.38 8.16 -3.92
N ALA A 71 -2.37 9.00 -2.89
CA ALA A 71 -3.22 10.19 -2.83
C ALA A 71 -2.96 11.16 -3.99
N ARG A 72 -1.68 11.38 -4.34
CA ARG A 72 -1.29 12.24 -5.48
C ARG A 72 -1.68 11.64 -6.83
N GLU A 73 -1.63 10.32 -6.99
CA GLU A 73 -2.10 9.68 -8.21
C GLU A 73 -3.60 9.88 -8.41
N LEU A 74 -4.40 9.76 -7.34
CA LEU A 74 -5.85 9.97 -7.41
C LEU A 74 -6.18 11.43 -7.75
N SER A 75 -5.46 12.41 -7.20
CA SER A 75 -5.68 13.82 -7.53
C SER A 75 -5.33 14.13 -8.99
N ARG A 76 -4.31 13.49 -9.56
CA ARG A 76 -3.90 13.69 -10.97
C ARG A 76 -4.87 13.09 -11.98
N ARG A 77 -5.58 12.00 -11.61
CA ARG A 77 -6.61 11.38 -12.46
C ARG A 77 -7.88 12.22 -12.63
N ARG A 78 -8.06 13.24 -11.78
CA ARG A 78 -9.22 14.14 -11.82
C ARG A 78 -9.06 15.30 -12.79
N ILE A 79 -7.88 15.47 -13.42
CA ILE A 79 -7.57 16.57 -14.34
C ILE A 79 -7.65 16.08 -15.77
#